data_AF-A0A1V1RHC9-F1
#
_entry.id   AF-A0A1V1RHC9-F1
#
_cell.length_a   1.000
_cell.length_b   1.000
_cell.length_c   1.000
_cell.angle_alpha   90.00
_cell.angle_beta   90.00
_cell.angle_gamma   90.00
#
_symmetry.space_group_name_H-M   'P 1'
#
loop_
_entity.id
_entity.type
_entity.pdbx_description
1 polymer ?
#
loop_
_entity_poly.entity_id
_entity_poly.type
_entity_poly.pdbx_seq_one_letter_code
_entity_poly.pdbx_strand_id
1 'polypeptide(L)'
;MTPYPYWSWPADRPYVPYRRDGVTGSIDYEPYIQRVQGANRYETAVAASRAAFPDGAPAAVIASGEDWPDALSASSLAGALGGPVLLSASTRLPAAVAEEVQRLQARSLVVVGGPSAVATSVVEALKAIPGVSSVKRVAGSNRYETARAVADETRRIAGAPEAAFLCTGENFPDALAAAPLAYASGWPVLLTQTGALSEDASAVLVAARPQRVYVLGGEAVVSTQTVAAAADALGPAVPIARVAGPDRYDTALRVAALGVDRCGLSYAAPAIATGDGFADALAGGAMAGARKGVLLLTPTSRMYSKLWTQLAKVSAQVGKPFTLGGDAALSPTVRTAIALALEPVRPPQ
;
A
#
# COMPACT_ATOMS: atom_id res chain seq x y z
N MET A 1 -2.70 34.66 17.33
CA MET A 1 -3.82 33.80 17.77
C MET A 1 -3.27 32.84 18.82
N THR A 2 -3.77 32.97 20.04
CA THR A 2 -3.35 32.21 21.22
C THR A 2 -3.67 30.72 21.00
N PRO A 3 -2.70 29.80 21.19
CA PRO A 3 -2.96 28.37 21.09
C PRO A 3 -3.88 27.97 22.23
N TYR A 4 -4.96 27.25 21.91
CA TYR A 4 -5.90 26.74 22.91
C TYR A 4 -5.12 25.96 23.99
N PRO A 5 -5.29 26.31 25.28
CA PRO A 5 -4.39 25.87 26.32
C PRO A 5 -4.87 24.53 26.93
N TYR A 6 -3.91 23.67 27.25
CA TYR A 6 -4.02 22.48 28.11
C TYR A 6 -5.03 21.40 27.71
N TRP A 7 -4.55 20.38 26.98
CA TRP A 7 -4.81 19.00 27.38
C TRP A 7 -3.59 18.15 26.99
N SER A 8 -2.76 17.79 27.97
CA SER A 8 -1.81 16.68 27.80
C SER A 8 -2.64 15.40 27.74
N TRP A 9 -3.03 15.00 26.53
CA TRP A 9 -3.68 13.72 26.30
C TRP A 9 -2.66 12.62 26.62
N PRO A 10 -2.87 11.77 27.63
CA PRO A 10 -1.91 10.72 27.94
C PRO A 10 -1.92 9.72 26.78
N ALA A 11 -0.73 9.25 26.38
CA ALA A 11 -0.50 8.47 25.15
C ALA A 11 -1.30 7.14 25.07
N ASP A 12 -1.92 6.75 26.18
CA ASP A 12 -2.66 5.53 26.43
C ASP A 12 -4.19 5.66 26.24
N ARG A 13 -4.75 6.85 25.99
CA ARG A 13 -6.20 7.02 25.75
C ARG A 13 -6.55 7.27 24.27
N PRO A 14 -7.55 6.59 23.68
CA PRO A 14 -8.00 6.87 22.32
C PRO A 14 -8.51 8.31 22.21
N TYR A 15 -8.09 9.02 21.16
CA TYR A 15 -8.67 10.30 20.77
C TYR A 15 -10.16 10.08 20.48
N VAL A 16 -11.04 10.66 21.30
CA VAL A 16 -12.49 10.64 21.08
C VAL A 16 -12.87 11.99 20.47
N PRO A 17 -13.31 12.04 19.20
CA PRO A 17 -13.83 13.26 18.62
C PRO A 17 -15.20 13.53 19.23
N TYR A 18 -15.23 14.18 20.40
CA TYR A 18 -16.42 14.79 20.97
C TYR A 18 -16.01 16.09 21.64
N ARG A 19 -16.68 17.17 21.24
CA ARG A 19 -16.43 18.59 21.60
C ARG A 19 -15.42 19.32 20.71
N ARG A 20 -15.76 19.44 19.44
CA ARG A 20 -15.65 20.75 18.78
C ARG A 20 -17.06 21.36 18.81
N ASP A 21 -17.24 22.45 19.56
CA ASP A 21 -18.44 23.31 19.61
C ASP A 21 -19.82 22.63 19.50
N GLY A 22 -20.28 21.97 20.57
CA GLY A 22 -21.71 21.61 20.70
C GLY A 22 -22.27 20.55 19.75
N VAL A 23 -21.45 19.92 18.91
CA VAL A 23 -21.89 18.81 18.04
C VAL A 23 -22.06 17.54 18.88
N THR A 24 -23.31 17.13 19.12
CA THR A 24 -23.67 15.93 19.90
C THR A 24 -24.15 14.76 19.05
N GLY A 25 -24.43 14.98 17.76
CA GLY A 25 -24.91 13.96 16.82
C GLY A 25 -23.80 13.22 16.07
N SER A 26 -24.13 12.04 15.53
CA SER A 26 -23.29 11.35 14.55
C SER A 26 -23.15 12.23 13.30
N ILE A 27 -21.94 12.67 12.98
CA ILE A 27 -21.68 13.39 11.73
C ILE A 27 -21.81 12.39 10.58
N ASP A 28 -22.68 12.69 9.61
CA ASP A 28 -22.68 12.01 8.33
C ASP A 28 -21.37 12.34 7.61
N TYR A 29 -20.45 11.39 7.63
CA TYR A 29 -19.13 11.53 7.03
C TYR A 29 -19.10 11.11 5.54
N GLU A 30 -20.18 10.51 5.02
CA GLU A 30 -20.23 10.01 3.65
C GLU A 30 -19.98 11.09 2.58
N PRO A 31 -20.39 12.36 2.78
CA PRO A 31 -20.04 13.42 1.84
C PRO A 31 -18.53 13.72 1.76
N TYR A 32 -17.77 13.42 2.82
CA TYR A 32 -16.37 13.85 2.98
C TYR A 32 -15.34 12.77 2.65
N ILE A 33 -15.73 11.49 2.67
CA ILE A 33 -14.85 10.37 2.35
C ILE A 33 -15.47 9.49 1.28
N GLN A 34 -14.63 8.76 0.54
CA GLN A 34 -15.08 7.71 -0.36
C GLN A 34 -14.76 6.36 0.26
N ARG A 35 -15.79 5.57 0.57
CA ARG A 35 -15.60 4.21 1.10
C ARG A 35 -15.21 3.27 -0.04
N VAL A 36 -14.12 2.52 0.16
CA VAL A 36 -13.69 1.46 -0.75
C VAL A 36 -13.68 0.17 0.06
N GLN A 37 -14.75 -0.60 -0.08
CA GLN A 37 -15.01 -1.77 0.75
C GLN A 37 -15.90 -2.78 0.00
N GLY A 38 -15.84 -4.02 0.45
CA GLY A 38 -16.84 -5.04 0.18
C GLY A 38 -17.13 -5.88 1.43
N ALA A 39 -17.87 -6.97 1.29
CA ALA A 39 -18.21 -7.83 2.44
C ALA A 39 -16.99 -8.56 3.03
N ASN A 40 -15.91 -8.67 2.25
CA ASN A 40 -14.66 -9.30 2.63
C ASN A 40 -13.49 -8.67 1.87
N ARG A 41 -12.26 -9.10 2.18
CA ARG A 41 -11.02 -8.58 1.57
C ARG A 41 -10.97 -8.71 0.04
N TYR A 42 -11.61 -9.73 -0.53
CA TYR A 42 -11.63 -9.96 -1.98
C TYR A 42 -12.54 -8.94 -2.66
N GLU A 43 -13.73 -8.71 -2.09
CA GLU A 43 -14.64 -7.68 -2.58
C GLU A 43 -14.12 -6.26 -2.33
N THR A 44 -13.38 -6.01 -1.24
CA THR A 44 -12.67 -4.73 -1.07
C THR A 44 -11.63 -4.52 -2.17
N ALA A 45 -10.88 -5.56 -2.55
CA ALA A 45 -9.94 -5.46 -3.67
C ALA A 45 -10.65 -5.19 -5.01
N VAL A 46 -11.82 -5.79 -5.23
CA VAL A 46 -12.69 -5.49 -6.39
C VAL A 46 -13.17 -4.03 -6.36
N ALA A 47 -13.59 -3.52 -5.19
CA ALA A 47 -13.97 -2.13 -5.04
C ALA A 47 -12.80 -1.17 -5.34
N ALA A 48 -11.58 -1.51 -4.90
CA ALA A 48 -10.37 -0.75 -5.19
C ALA A 48 -10.04 -0.76 -6.69
N SER A 49 -10.19 -1.91 -7.34
CA SER A 49 -10.06 -2.05 -8.79
C SER A 49 -11.04 -1.13 -9.54
N ARG A 50 -12.32 -1.15 -9.19
CA ARG A 50 -13.34 -0.29 -9.83
C ARG A 50 -13.07 1.20 -9.64
N ALA A 51 -12.55 1.59 -8.48
CA ALA A 51 -12.20 2.98 -8.20
C ALA A 51 -10.99 3.47 -9.02
N ALA A 52 -10.02 2.60 -9.35
CA ALA A 52 -8.86 2.97 -10.17
C ALA A 52 -9.06 2.73 -11.68
N PHE A 53 -9.86 1.73 -12.07
CA PHE A 53 -10.03 1.26 -13.45
C PHE A 53 -11.51 1.18 -13.85
N PRO A 54 -12.27 2.29 -13.83
CA PRO A 54 -13.68 2.28 -14.20
C PRO A 54 -13.89 1.80 -15.65
N ASP A 55 -12.95 2.12 -16.54
CA ASP A 55 -13.03 1.84 -17.98
C ASP A 55 -12.33 0.52 -18.40
N GLY A 56 -11.82 -0.24 -17.43
CA GLY A 56 -11.10 -1.50 -17.67
C GLY A 56 -9.59 -1.39 -17.54
N ALA A 57 -8.92 -2.54 -17.66
CA ALA A 57 -7.46 -2.65 -17.60
C ALA A 57 -6.98 -3.83 -18.48
N PRO A 58 -5.87 -3.69 -19.21
CA PRO A 58 -5.38 -4.74 -20.11
C PRO A 58 -4.90 -5.99 -19.35
N ALA A 59 -4.51 -5.81 -18.08
CA ALA A 59 -3.97 -6.84 -17.23
C ALA A 59 -4.38 -6.65 -15.77
N ALA A 60 -4.19 -7.69 -14.96
CA ALA A 60 -4.32 -7.61 -13.50
C ALA A 60 -3.29 -8.51 -12.81
N VAL A 61 -2.85 -8.11 -11.62
CA VAL A 61 -2.02 -8.93 -10.74
C VAL A 61 -2.91 -9.59 -9.69
N ILE A 62 -2.80 -10.91 -9.54
CA ILE A 62 -3.53 -11.69 -8.55
C ILE A 62 -2.54 -12.13 -7.47
N ALA A 63 -2.84 -11.81 -6.21
CA ALA A 63 -2.05 -12.27 -5.06
C ALA A 63 -2.94 -12.98 -4.03
N SER A 64 -2.33 -13.65 -3.07
CA SER A 64 -3.09 -14.20 -1.94
C SER A 64 -3.66 -13.07 -1.09
N GLY A 65 -4.94 -13.16 -0.74
CA GLY A 65 -5.53 -12.32 0.29
C GLY A 65 -5.28 -12.86 1.69
N GLU A 66 -4.76 -14.06 1.85
CA GLU A 66 -4.62 -14.77 3.13
C GLU A 66 -3.20 -14.69 3.68
N ASP A 67 -2.20 -14.60 2.80
CA ASP A 67 -0.79 -14.40 3.14
C ASP A 67 -0.21 -13.20 2.40
N TRP A 68 0.51 -12.34 3.13
CA TRP A 68 0.94 -11.01 2.68
C TRP A 68 2.34 -10.90 2.05
N PRO A 69 3.36 -11.72 2.38
CA PRO A 69 4.75 -11.45 2.00
C PRO A 69 4.94 -11.34 0.48
N ASP A 70 4.32 -12.23 -0.27
CA ASP A 70 4.38 -12.22 -1.74
C ASP A 70 3.65 -11.01 -2.32
N ALA A 71 2.51 -10.62 -1.71
CA ALA A 71 1.66 -9.53 -2.17
C ALA A 71 2.28 -8.14 -1.98
N LEU A 72 3.20 -7.95 -1.02
CA LEU A 72 3.85 -6.65 -0.77
C LEU A 72 4.63 -6.13 -1.98
N SER A 73 5.21 -7.03 -2.78
CA SER A 73 5.99 -6.67 -3.96
C SER A 73 5.13 -6.41 -5.21
N ALA A 74 3.88 -6.88 -5.21
CA ALA A 74 3.01 -6.95 -6.38
C ALA A 74 2.64 -5.58 -6.97
N SER A 75 2.66 -4.51 -6.17
CA SER A 75 2.23 -3.17 -6.63
C SER A 75 3.11 -2.62 -7.75
N SER A 76 4.43 -2.86 -7.70
CA SER A 76 5.36 -2.44 -8.76
C SER A 76 5.02 -3.08 -10.12
N LEU A 77 4.71 -4.38 -10.10
CA LEU A 77 4.35 -5.14 -11.28
C LEU A 77 2.97 -4.76 -11.80
N ALA A 78 2.01 -4.51 -10.91
CA ALA A 78 0.68 -4.03 -11.29
C ALA A 78 0.76 -2.67 -11.99
N GLY A 79 1.61 -1.77 -11.49
CA GLY A 79 1.92 -0.49 -12.12
C GLY A 79 2.53 -0.64 -13.51
N ALA A 80 3.56 -1.49 -13.64
CA ALA A 80 4.19 -1.78 -14.93
C ALA A 80 3.23 -2.38 -15.97
N LEU A 81 2.23 -3.15 -15.52
CA LEU A 81 1.20 -3.75 -16.37
C LEU A 81 0.01 -2.81 -16.66
N GLY A 82 -0.08 -1.67 -15.97
CA GLY A 82 -1.23 -0.77 -16.07
C GLY A 82 -2.53 -1.39 -15.56
N GLY A 83 -2.46 -2.22 -14.51
CA GLY A 83 -3.59 -2.99 -13.99
C GLY A 83 -3.75 -2.92 -12.46
N PRO A 84 -4.86 -3.42 -11.90
CA PRO A 84 -5.06 -3.48 -10.46
C PRO A 84 -4.32 -4.67 -9.83
N VAL A 85 -4.21 -4.62 -8.50
CA VAL A 85 -3.96 -5.80 -7.66
C VAL A 85 -5.31 -6.32 -7.17
N LEU A 86 -5.63 -7.58 -7.52
CA LEU A 86 -6.78 -8.31 -7.00
C LEU A 86 -6.30 -9.41 -6.04
N LEU A 87 -7.17 -9.82 -5.12
CA LEU A 87 -6.87 -10.82 -4.10
C LEU A 87 -7.68 -12.09 -4.34
N SER A 88 -7.08 -13.25 -4.14
CA SER A 88 -7.75 -14.56 -4.14
C SER A 88 -7.57 -15.27 -2.81
N ALA A 89 -8.50 -16.18 -2.48
CA ALA A 89 -8.24 -17.18 -1.45
C ALA A 89 -7.19 -18.17 -1.97
N SER A 90 -6.48 -18.85 -1.07
CA SER A 90 -5.34 -19.69 -1.45
C SER A 90 -5.74 -20.88 -2.33
N THR A 91 -6.92 -21.46 -2.11
CA THR A 91 -7.36 -22.69 -2.81
C THR A 91 -8.57 -22.50 -3.72
N ARG A 92 -9.19 -21.31 -3.72
CA ARG A 92 -10.43 -21.02 -4.46
C ARG A 92 -10.42 -19.59 -5.00
N LEU A 93 -10.77 -19.43 -6.27
CA LEU A 93 -11.02 -18.12 -6.86
C LEU A 93 -12.40 -17.59 -6.40
N PRO A 94 -12.49 -16.45 -5.71
CA PRO A 94 -13.78 -15.86 -5.37
C PRO A 94 -14.54 -15.41 -6.63
N ALA A 95 -15.86 -15.61 -6.66
CA ALA A 95 -16.69 -15.25 -7.82
C ALA A 95 -16.57 -13.77 -8.19
N ALA A 96 -16.61 -12.87 -7.20
CA ALA A 96 -16.45 -11.43 -7.40
C ALA A 96 -15.12 -11.05 -8.09
N VAL A 97 -14.04 -11.83 -7.87
CA VAL A 97 -12.75 -11.59 -8.51
C VAL A 97 -12.78 -12.04 -9.97
N ALA A 98 -13.39 -13.18 -10.27
CA ALA A 98 -13.58 -13.65 -11.64
C ALA A 98 -14.43 -12.66 -12.46
N GLU A 99 -15.53 -12.17 -11.87
CA GLU A 99 -16.40 -11.15 -12.48
C GLU A 99 -15.66 -9.84 -12.70
N GLU A 100 -14.79 -9.43 -11.76
CA GLU A 100 -14.00 -8.21 -11.91
C GLU A 100 -12.95 -8.35 -13.03
N VAL A 101 -12.30 -9.51 -13.18
CA VAL A 101 -11.43 -9.78 -14.33
C VAL A 101 -12.19 -9.63 -15.65
N GLN A 102 -13.42 -10.15 -15.74
CA GLN A 102 -14.26 -9.99 -16.93
C GLN A 102 -14.65 -8.53 -17.17
N ARG A 103 -15.07 -7.80 -16.13
CA ARG A 103 -15.42 -6.38 -16.23
C ARG A 103 -14.24 -5.53 -16.70
N LEU A 104 -13.04 -5.82 -16.18
CA LEU A 104 -11.82 -5.15 -16.59
C LEU A 104 -11.46 -5.44 -18.06
N GLN A 105 -12.00 -6.52 -18.63
CA GLN A 105 -11.57 -7.10 -19.90
C GLN A 105 -10.07 -7.44 -19.90
N ALA A 106 -9.54 -7.82 -18.73
CA ALA A 106 -8.12 -8.12 -18.55
C ALA A 106 -7.76 -9.41 -19.29
N ARG A 107 -6.83 -9.30 -20.25
CA ARG A 107 -6.40 -10.43 -21.10
C ARG A 107 -5.19 -11.15 -20.53
N SER A 108 -4.35 -10.43 -19.79
CA SER A 108 -3.15 -10.96 -19.16
C SER A 108 -3.24 -10.89 -17.65
N LEU A 109 -3.12 -12.04 -16.99
CA LEU A 109 -3.11 -12.14 -15.55
C LEU A 109 -1.73 -12.59 -15.07
N VAL A 110 -1.22 -11.93 -14.03
CA VAL A 110 -0.01 -12.38 -13.36
C VAL A 110 -0.33 -12.78 -11.93
N VAL A 111 -0.09 -14.03 -11.59
CA VAL A 111 -0.27 -14.57 -10.25
C VAL A 111 1.04 -14.45 -9.49
N VAL A 112 1.06 -13.64 -8.44
CA VAL A 112 2.22 -13.46 -7.56
C VAL A 112 2.11 -14.39 -6.37
N GLY A 113 3.14 -15.20 -6.17
CA GLY A 113 3.25 -16.16 -5.09
C GLY A 113 3.17 -17.62 -5.52
N GLY A 114 3.75 -18.49 -4.70
CA GLY A 114 3.86 -19.92 -4.97
C GLY A 114 2.52 -20.68 -4.92
N PRO A 115 2.50 -21.97 -5.26
CA PRO A 115 1.28 -22.80 -5.17
C PRO A 115 0.68 -22.91 -3.76
N SER A 116 1.46 -22.67 -2.70
CA SER A 116 0.96 -22.61 -1.32
C SER A 116 0.14 -21.34 -1.05
N ALA A 117 0.53 -20.21 -1.65
CA ALA A 117 -0.16 -18.92 -1.50
C ALA A 117 -1.36 -18.79 -2.46
N VAL A 118 -1.20 -19.28 -3.70
CA VAL A 118 -2.25 -19.33 -4.71
C VAL A 118 -2.15 -20.66 -5.45
N ALA A 119 -3.02 -21.61 -5.11
CA ALA A 119 -3.02 -22.97 -5.63
C ALA A 119 -3.16 -23.02 -7.16
N THR A 120 -2.66 -24.10 -7.74
CA THR A 120 -2.81 -24.36 -9.19
C THR A 120 -4.29 -24.39 -9.60
N SER A 121 -5.20 -24.86 -8.75
CA SER A 121 -6.65 -24.82 -9.01
C SER A 121 -7.18 -23.39 -9.25
N VAL A 122 -6.65 -22.40 -8.52
CA VAL A 122 -7.00 -20.98 -8.73
C VAL A 122 -6.48 -20.51 -10.09
N VAL A 123 -5.24 -20.88 -10.46
CA VAL A 123 -4.66 -20.55 -11.76
C VAL A 123 -5.48 -21.14 -12.90
N GLU A 124 -5.90 -22.40 -12.80
CA GLU A 124 -6.75 -23.03 -13.82
C GLU A 124 -8.13 -22.36 -13.89
N ALA A 125 -8.71 -21.96 -12.75
CA ALA A 125 -9.95 -21.18 -12.73
C ALA A 125 -9.80 -19.81 -13.42
N LEU A 126 -8.67 -19.11 -13.22
CA LEU A 126 -8.37 -17.85 -13.89
C LEU A 126 -8.23 -18.03 -15.41
N LYS A 127 -7.59 -19.10 -15.87
CA LYS A 127 -7.45 -19.43 -17.31
C LYS A 127 -8.79 -19.74 -17.97
N ALA A 128 -9.74 -20.28 -17.21
CA ALA A 128 -11.07 -20.62 -17.71
C ALA A 128 -11.99 -19.39 -17.88
N ILE A 129 -11.59 -18.20 -17.41
CA ILE A 129 -12.38 -16.98 -17.56
C ILE A 129 -12.39 -16.54 -19.04
N PRO A 130 -13.57 -16.36 -19.66
CA PRO A 130 -13.69 -15.85 -21.02
C PRO A 130 -12.92 -14.53 -21.23
N GLY A 131 -12.09 -14.48 -22.27
CA GLY A 131 -11.30 -13.31 -22.65
C GLY A 131 -9.87 -13.28 -22.08
N VAL A 132 -9.56 -14.12 -21.09
CA VAL A 132 -8.19 -14.28 -20.58
C VAL A 132 -7.37 -15.11 -21.58
N SER A 133 -6.28 -14.53 -22.08
CA SER A 133 -5.38 -15.18 -23.04
C SER A 133 -4.08 -15.70 -22.41
N SER A 134 -3.68 -15.14 -21.27
CA SER A 134 -2.44 -15.55 -20.59
C SER A 134 -2.57 -15.44 -19.09
N VAL A 135 -2.14 -16.50 -18.39
CA VAL A 135 -1.96 -16.49 -16.93
C VAL A 135 -0.53 -16.94 -16.62
N LYS A 136 0.28 -16.03 -16.09
CA LYS A 136 1.68 -16.28 -15.72
C LYS A 136 1.83 -16.29 -14.21
N ARG A 137 2.57 -17.25 -13.66
CA ARG A 137 2.98 -17.22 -12.24
C ARG A 137 4.35 -16.57 -12.10
N VAL A 138 4.48 -15.69 -11.11
CA VAL A 138 5.74 -15.08 -10.68
C VAL A 138 5.90 -15.39 -9.19
N ALA A 139 6.84 -16.27 -8.86
CA ALA A 139 7.01 -16.78 -7.51
C ALA A 139 8.43 -17.31 -7.31
N GLY A 140 8.86 -17.32 -6.05
CA GLY A 140 10.03 -18.06 -5.58
C GLY A 140 9.66 -19.09 -4.51
N SER A 141 10.67 -19.75 -3.97
CA SER A 141 10.50 -20.75 -2.89
C SER A 141 10.16 -20.10 -1.55
N ASN A 142 10.42 -18.80 -1.42
CA ASN A 142 10.15 -17.99 -0.23
C ASN A 142 9.85 -16.54 -0.63
N ARG A 143 9.50 -15.70 0.35
CA ARG A 143 9.12 -14.29 0.14
C ARG A 143 10.22 -13.42 -0.50
N TYR A 144 11.49 -13.72 -0.24
CA TYR A 144 12.63 -12.99 -0.78
C TYR A 144 12.84 -13.32 -2.26
N GLU A 145 12.79 -14.61 -2.60
CA GLU A 145 12.84 -15.08 -4.00
C GLU A 145 11.62 -14.58 -4.80
N THR A 146 10.42 -14.57 -4.22
CA THR A 146 9.23 -13.99 -4.88
C THR A 146 9.42 -12.50 -5.14
N ALA A 147 9.92 -11.73 -4.16
CA ALA A 147 10.20 -10.30 -4.34
C ALA A 147 11.22 -10.05 -5.46
N ARG A 148 12.27 -10.88 -5.57
CA ARG A 148 13.20 -10.85 -6.71
C ARG A 148 12.51 -11.16 -8.03
N ALA A 149 11.72 -12.24 -8.11
CA ALA A 149 11.01 -12.62 -9.33
C ALA A 149 10.05 -11.50 -9.80
N VAL A 150 9.39 -10.82 -8.85
CA VAL A 150 8.54 -9.66 -9.15
C VAL A 150 9.37 -8.49 -9.64
N ALA A 151 10.51 -8.18 -8.99
CA ALA A 151 11.40 -7.11 -9.44
C ALA A 151 11.96 -7.35 -10.85
N ASP A 152 12.38 -8.57 -11.15
CA ASP A 152 12.89 -8.97 -12.46
C ASP A 152 11.81 -8.85 -13.55
N GLU A 153 10.58 -9.27 -13.25
CA GLU A 153 9.46 -9.14 -14.20
C GLU A 153 9.05 -7.69 -14.40
N THR A 154 8.97 -6.89 -13.34
CA THR A 154 8.73 -5.44 -13.42
C THR A 154 9.79 -4.78 -14.29
N ARG A 155 11.07 -5.09 -14.08
CA ARG A 155 12.19 -4.57 -14.88
C ARG A 155 12.10 -4.99 -16.35
N ARG A 156 11.68 -6.23 -16.62
CA ARG A 156 11.49 -6.72 -18.00
C ARG A 156 10.44 -5.89 -18.76
N ILE A 157 9.42 -5.39 -18.06
CA ILE A 157 8.31 -4.64 -18.65
C ILE A 157 8.61 -3.14 -18.71
N ALA A 158 9.06 -2.55 -17.58
CA ALA A 158 9.21 -1.12 -17.40
C ALA A 158 10.65 -0.59 -17.60
N GLY A 159 11.63 -1.49 -17.74
CA GLY A 159 13.04 -1.13 -17.83
C GLY A 159 13.73 -1.04 -16.46
N ALA A 160 14.97 -0.54 -16.44
CA ALA A 160 15.75 -0.40 -15.22
C ALA A 160 15.11 0.64 -14.27
N PRO A 161 14.94 0.34 -12.97
CA PRO A 161 14.31 1.25 -12.03
C PRO A 161 15.24 2.41 -11.64
N GLU A 162 14.70 3.62 -11.47
CA GLU A 162 15.47 4.75 -10.91
C GLU A 162 15.89 4.46 -9.47
N ALA A 163 14.99 3.91 -8.66
CA ALA A 163 15.28 3.55 -7.27
C ALA A 163 14.66 2.20 -6.89
N ALA A 164 15.10 1.66 -5.76
CA ALA A 164 14.52 0.46 -5.14
C ALA A 164 14.17 0.72 -3.67
N PHE A 165 13.15 0.03 -3.16
CA PHE A 165 12.85 -0.01 -1.73
C PHE A 165 13.48 -1.25 -1.11
N LEU A 166 14.12 -1.09 0.04
CA LEU A 166 14.63 -2.19 0.86
C LEU A 166 13.88 -2.22 2.20
N CYS A 167 13.13 -3.29 2.43
CA CYS A 167 12.24 -3.44 3.58
C CYS A 167 12.51 -4.77 4.29
N THR A 168 12.14 -4.87 5.56
CA THR A 168 12.10 -6.18 6.23
C THR A 168 11.06 -7.08 5.57
N GLY A 169 11.40 -8.36 5.39
CA GLY A 169 10.45 -9.41 5.04
C GLY A 169 9.76 -10.04 6.25
N GLU A 170 10.13 -9.66 7.48
CA GLU A 170 9.65 -10.28 8.73
C GLU A 170 8.39 -9.60 9.29
N ASN A 171 8.04 -8.42 8.76
CA ASN A 171 6.84 -7.67 9.08
C ASN A 171 6.36 -6.90 7.83
N PHE A 172 5.13 -6.38 7.84
CA PHE A 172 4.48 -5.85 6.63
C PHE A 172 4.32 -4.31 6.52
N PRO A 173 4.10 -3.52 7.59
CA PRO A 173 3.57 -2.16 7.43
C PRO A 173 4.45 -1.20 6.64
N ASP A 174 5.77 -1.27 6.81
CA ASP A 174 6.71 -0.35 6.16
C ASP A 174 6.80 -0.64 4.64
N ALA A 175 6.82 -1.91 4.25
CA ALA A 175 6.75 -2.33 2.86
C ALA A 175 5.38 -2.01 2.22
N LEU A 176 4.30 -2.19 2.98
CA LEU A 176 2.93 -1.91 2.55
C LEU A 176 2.74 -0.43 2.21
N ALA A 177 3.32 0.48 3.01
CA ALA A 177 3.26 1.92 2.75
C ALA A 177 3.91 2.32 1.41
N ALA A 178 4.82 1.51 0.88
CA ALA A 178 5.49 1.75 -0.40
C ALA A 178 4.60 1.49 -1.62
N ALA A 179 3.49 0.77 -1.46
CA ALA A 179 2.65 0.30 -2.57
C ALA A 179 2.28 1.38 -3.61
N PRO A 180 1.83 2.60 -3.22
CA PRO A 180 1.50 3.64 -4.21
C PRO A 180 2.71 4.12 -4.99
N LEU A 181 3.87 4.25 -4.32
CA LEU A 181 5.12 4.68 -4.95
C LEU A 181 5.59 3.61 -5.93
N ALA A 182 5.68 2.36 -5.45
CA ALA A 182 6.06 1.21 -6.26
C ALA A 182 5.18 1.09 -7.52
N TYR A 183 3.87 1.27 -7.37
CA TYR A 183 2.93 1.28 -8.49
C TYR A 183 3.22 2.43 -9.47
N ALA A 184 3.37 3.66 -8.96
CA ALA A 184 3.50 4.84 -9.81
C ALA A 184 4.85 4.96 -10.52
N SER A 185 5.92 4.40 -9.95
CA SER A 185 7.29 4.55 -10.43
C SER A 185 7.92 3.27 -10.98
N GLY A 186 7.30 2.10 -10.76
CA GLY A 186 7.89 0.79 -11.09
C GLY A 186 9.09 0.42 -10.20
N TRP A 187 9.32 1.13 -9.09
CA TRP A 187 10.41 0.82 -8.18
C TRP A 187 10.12 -0.49 -7.42
N PRO A 188 11.02 -1.48 -7.45
CA PRO A 188 10.78 -2.75 -6.80
C PRO A 188 10.82 -2.62 -5.28
N VAL A 189 9.99 -3.43 -4.61
CA VAL A 189 10.04 -3.63 -3.16
C VAL A 189 10.85 -4.89 -2.89
N LEU A 190 12.08 -4.72 -2.41
CA LEU A 190 12.99 -5.80 -2.06
C LEU A 190 12.85 -6.11 -0.57
N LEU A 191 12.87 -7.41 -0.25
CA LEU A 191 12.71 -7.90 1.11
C LEU A 191 14.03 -8.44 1.65
N THR A 192 14.26 -8.24 2.95
CA THR A 192 15.47 -8.69 3.64
C THR A 192 15.19 -9.14 5.07
N GLN A 193 16.10 -9.90 5.67
CA GLN A 193 16.09 -10.17 7.12
C GLN A 193 16.60 -8.95 7.91
N THR A 194 16.26 -8.87 9.19
CA THR A 194 16.64 -7.71 10.02
C THR A 194 18.17 -7.49 10.07
N GLY A 195 18.95 -8.55 10.26
CA GLY A 195 20.40 -8.48 10.44
C GLY A 195 21.25 -8.83 9.22
N ALA A 196 20.63 -9.22 8.10
CA ALA A 196 21.36 -9.63 6.90
C ALA A 196 20.64 -9.17 5.64
N LEU A 197 21.42 -8.72 4.65
CA LEU A 197 20.92 -8.51 3.29
C LEU A 197 20.61 -9.87 2.67
N SER A 198 19.37 -10.09 2.21
CA SER A 198 19.03 -11.32 1.52
C SER A 198 19.81 -11.44 0.21
N GLU A 199 20.19 -12.66 -0.16
CA GLU A 199 20.88 -12.93 -1.43
C GLU A 199 20.03 -12.48 -2.63
N ASP A 200 18.71 -12.66 -2.54
CA ASP A 200 17.76 -12.21 -3.56
C ASP A 200 17.71 -10.69 -3.71
N ALA A 201 17.68 -9.93 -2.60
CA ALA A 201 17.75 -8.47 -2.67
C ALA A 201 19.09 -8.00 -3.24
N SER A 202 20.19 -8.59 -2.80
CA SER A 202 21.54 -8.30 -3.32
C SER A 202 21.62 -8.54 -4.84
N ALA A 203 21.11 -9.68 -5.30
CA ALA A 203 21.09 -10.02 -6.72
C ALA A 203 20.32 -8.98 -7.55
N VAL A 204 19.16 -8.52 -7.08
CA VAL A 204 18.41 -7.46 -7.78
C VAL A 204 19.17 -6.14 -7.77
N LEU A 205 19.75 -5.73 -6.64
CA LEU A 205 20.51 -4.49 -6.54
C LEU A 205 21.66 -4.46 -7.55
N VAL A 206 22.43 -5.55 -7.65
CA VAL A 206 23.55 -5.68 -8.60
C VAL A 206 23.05 -5.73 -10.05
N ALA A 207 21.99 -6.49 -10.33
CA ALA A 207 21.51 -6.68 -11.70
C ALA A 207 20.77 -5.45 -12.26
N ALA A 208 19.96 -4.79 -11.43
CA ALA A 208 19.14 -3.65 -11.81
C ALA A 208 19.90 -2.33 -11.75
N ARG A 209 20.91 -2.22 -10.88
CA ARG A 209 21.71 -1.00 -10.60
C ARG A 209 20.84 0.25 -10.45
N PRO A 210 19.92 0.28 -9.45
CA PRO A 210 19.14 1.48 -9.20
C PRO A 210 20.08 2.65 -8.87
N GLN A 211 19.67 3.87 -9.22
CA GLN A 211 20.42 5.08 -8.92
C GLN A 211 20.32 5.48 -7.43
N ARG A 212 19.41 4.85 -6.68
CA ARG A 212 19.16 5.11 -5.26
C ARG A 212 18.46 3.94 -4.59
N VAL A 213 18.70 3.75 -3.30
CA VAL A 213 17.92 2.83 -2.46
C VAL A 213 17.26 3.58 -1.31
N TYR A 214 15.99 3.32 -1.09
CA TYR A 214 15.26 3.79 0.08
C TYR A 214 15.03 2.63 1.05
N VAL A 215 15.61 2.72 2.25
CA VAL A 215 15.40 1.76 3.31
C VAL A 215 14.15 2.15 4.08
N LEU A 216 13.11 1.32 4.05
CA LEU A 216 11.85 1.60 4.75
C LEU A 216 11.82 0.84 6.07
N GLY A 217 11.63 1.58 7.16
CA GLY A 217 11.67 1.04 8.52
C GLY A 217 12.95 1.39 9.29
N GLY A 218 12.85 1.34 10.62
CA GLY A 218 13.94 1.68 11.53
C GLY A 218 15.06 0.65 11.56
N GLU A 219 16.14 0.95 12.29
CA GLU A 219 17.29 0.03 12.44
C GLU A 219 16.91 -1.30 13.11
N ALA A 220 15.86 -1.30 13.93
CA ALA A 220 15.36 -2.51 14.59
C ALA A 220 14.78 -3.56 13.63
N VAL A 221 14.47 -3.19 12.38
CA VAL A 221 13.90 -4.09 11.36
C VAL A 221 14.73 -4.15 10.08
N VAL A 222 15.56 -3.15 9.81
CA VAL A 222 16.60 -3.20 8.78
C VAL A 222 17.86 -2.59 9.38
N SER A 223 18.75 -3.44 9.91
CA SER A 223 19.93 -3.02 10.67
C SER A 223 20.90 -2.17 9.85
N THR A 224 21.78 -1.44 10.53
CA THR A 224 22.91 -0.74 9.90
C THR A 224 23.82 -1.71 9.14
N GLN A 225 24.00 -2.94 9.64
CA GLN A 225 24.74 -4.00 8.96
C GLN A 225 24.10 -4.38 7.62
N THR A 226 22.78 -4.58 7.59
CA THR A 226 22.05 -4.86 6.34
C THR A 226 22.20 -3.72 5.34
N VAL A 227 22.14 -2.46 5.80
CA VAL A 227 22.33 -1.28 4.95
C VAL A 227 23.78 -1.19 4.42
N ALA A 228 24.77 -1.50 5.26
CA ALA A 228 26.17 -1.54 4.84
C ALA A 228 26.40 -2.61 3.76
N ALA A 229 25.84 -3.81 3.94
CA ALA A 229 25.91 -4.87 2.91
C ALA A 229 25.26 -4.45 1.58
N ALA A 230 24.17 -3.69 1.62
CA ALA A 230 23.55 -3.14 0.41
C ALA A 230 24.44 -2.08 -0.26
N ALA A 231 25.12 -1.23 0.53
CA ALA A 231 26.08 -0.26 0.02
C ALA A 231 27.29 -0.94 -0.62
N ASP A 232 27.80 -2.01 0.00
CA ASP A 232 28.91 -2.81 -0.54
C ASP A 232 28.53 -3.46 -1.88
N ALA A 233 27.31 -3.98 -2.01
CA ALA A 233 26.81 -4.59 -3.24
C ALA A 233 26.65 -3.58 -4.40
N LEU A 234 26.30 -2.33 -4.11
CA LEU A 234 26.05 -1.28 -5.11
C LEU A 234 27.29 -0.42 -5.43
N GLY A 235 28.24 -0.36 -4.50
CA GLY A 235 29.36 0.56 -4.53
C GLY A 235 29.01 1.96 -3.99
N PRO A 236 30.03 2.80 -3.70
CA PRO A 236 29.87 4.03 -2.92
C PRO A 236 29.12 5.16 -3.64
N ALA A 237 28.87 5.05 -4.94
CA ALA A 237 28.22 6.07 -5.74
C ALA A 237 26.68 6.06 -5.63
N VAL A 238 26.09 4.95 -5.15
CA VAL A 238 24.63 4.82 -5.07
C VAL A 238 24.15 5.27 -3.69
N PRO A 239 23.43 6.41 -3.57
CA PRO A 239 22.91 6.87 -2.28
C PRO A 239 21.88 5.90 -1.71
N ILE A 240 22.04 5.57 -0.43
CA ILE A 240 21.06 4.81 0.37
C ILE A 240 20.51 5.73 1.45
N ALA A 241 19.18 5.93 1.46
CA ALA A 241 18.50 6.81 2.41
C ALA A 241 17.45 6.04 3.21
N ARG A 242 17.47 6.19 4.54
CA ARG A 242 16.45 5.60 5.41
C ARG A 242 15.23 6.52 5.52
N VAL A 243 14.05 5.93 5.35
CA VAL A 243 12.74 6.58 5.54
C VAL A 243 11.98 5.79 6.61
N ALA A 244 12.02 6.30 7.84
CA ALA A 244 11.48 5.62 9.00
C ALA A 244 10.96 6.59 10.05
N GLY A 245 9.90 6.20 10.74
CA GLY A 245 9.36 6.87 11.92
C GLY A 245 9.48 6.00 13.19
N PRO A 246 9.07 6.52 14.36
CA PRO A 246 9.03 5.75 15.60
C PRO A 246 8.02 4.58 15.59
N ASP A 247 7.08 4.58 14.65
CA ASP A 247 6.08 3.54 14.49
C ASP A 247 5.64 3.41 13.01
N ARG A 248 4.85 2.37 12.70
CA ARG A 248 4.36 2.08 11.34
C ARG A 248 3.54 3.21 10.71
N TYR A 249 2.88 4.02 11.53
CA TYR A 249 2.01 5.10 11.07
C TYR A 249 2.83 6.33 10.69
N ASP A 250 3.85 6.65 11.48
CA ASP A 250 4.83 7.70 11.15
C ASP A 250 5.71 7.31 9.95
N THR A 251 6.14 6.05 9.85
CA THR A 251 6.84 5.57 8.64
C THR A 251 5.95 5.75 7.41
N ALA A 252 4.67 5.37 7.46
CA ALA A 252 3.75 5.57 6.35
C ALA A 252 3.58 7.06 5.95
N LEU A 253 3.52 7.98 6.93
CA LEU A 253 3.48 9.43 6.66
C LEU A 253 4.74 9.92 5.93
N ARG A 254 5.93 9.42 6.30
CA ARG A 254 7.19 9.77 5.66
C ARG A 254 7.32 9.17 4.26
N VAL A 255 6.86 7.94 4.07
CA VAL A 255 6.80 7.29 2.75
C VAL A 255 5.84 8.03 1.83
N ALA A 256 4.68 8.47 2.35
CA ALA A 256 3.76 9.32 1.59
C ALA A 256 4.42 10.64 1.15
N ALA A 257 5.15 11.32 2.04
CA ALA A 257 5.89 12.53 1.70
C ALA A 257 6.95 12.29 0.61
N LEU A 258 7.71 11.19 0.72
CA LEU A 258 8.65 10.77 -0.33
C LEU A 258 7.94 10.60 -1.68
N GLY A 259 6.75 10.00 -1.67
CA GLY A 259 5.96 9.77 -2.88
C GLY A 259 5.52 11.07 -3.55
N VAL A 260 5.14 12.07 -2.77
CA VAL A 260 4.83 13.41 -3.27
C VAL A 260 6.06 14.08 -3.87
N ASP A 261 7.20 14.01 -3.17
CA ASP A 261 8.43 14.69 -3.57
C ASP A 261 9.09 14.05 -4.81
N ARG A 262 8.94 12.74 -5.01
CA ARG A 262 9.74 11.98 -6.00
C ARG A 262 8.94 11.18 -7.02
N CYS A 263 7.70 10.81 -6.72
CA CYS A 263 6.94 9.85 -7.55
C CYS A 263 5.71 10.49 -8.23
N GLY A 264 5.56 11.82 -8.15
CA GLY A 264 4.41 12.52 -8.72
C GLY A 264 3.08 12.15 -8.07
N LEU A 265 3.12 11.70 -6.81
CA LEU A 265 1.92 11.44 -6.01
C LEU A 265 1.44 12.74 -5.36
N SER A 266 0.24 12.72 -4.83
CA SER A 266 -0.36 13.87 -4.16
C SER A 266 -1.22 13.47 -2.97
N TYR A 267 -1.50 14.45 -2.11
CA TYR A 267 -2.53 14.33 -1.07
C TYR A 267 -3.94 14.65 -1.61
N ALA A 268 -4.17 14.74 -2.93
CA ALA A 268 -5.47 15.15 -3.47
C ALA A 268 -6.59 14.13 -3.19
N ALA A 269 -6.26 12.84 -3.18
CA ALA A 269 -7.19 11.78 -2.82
C ALA A 269 -6.42 10.64 -2.13
N PRO A 270 -5.95 10.83 -0.88
CA PRO A 270 -5.15 9.83 -0.20
C PRO A 270 -6.01 8.62 0.13
N ALA A 271 -5.44 7.43 0.03
CA ALA A 271 -6.02 6.23 0.59
C ALA A 271 -5.60 6.10 2.06
N ILE A 272 -6.54 5.74 2.93
CA ILE A 272 -6.34 5.56 4.35
C ILE A 272 -6.80 4.15 4.71
N ALA A 273 -5.91 3.38 5.33
CA ALA A 273 -6.17 2.01 5.78
C ALA A 273 -5.75 1.80 7.23
N THR A 274 -6.19 0.69 7.81
CA THR A 274 -5.64 0.23 9.08
C THR A 274 -4.19 -0.23 8.92
N GLY A 275 -3.35 0.08 9.90
CA GLY A 275 -2.03 -0.53 10.03
C GLY A 275 -2.03 -1.79 10.88
N ASP A 276 -3.16 -2.20 11.47
CA ASP A 276 -3.29 -3.42 12.28
C ASP A 276 -3.47 -4.68 11.41
N GLY A 277 -3.92 -4.50 10.16
CA GLY A 277 -4.04 -5.54 9.14
C GLY A 277 -3.43 -5.11 7.81
N PHE A 278 -3.45 -6.00 6.81
CA PHE A 278 -2.76 -5.78 5.53
C PHE A 278 -3.68 -5.80 4.30
N ALA A 279 -4.74 -6.62 4.32
CA ALA A 279 -5.41 -7.05 3.09
C ALA A 279 -6.03 -5.88 2.30
N ASP A 280 -6.77 -4.98 2.97
CA ASP A 280 -7.42 -3.85 2.29
C ASP A 280 -6.40 -2.85 1.71
N ALA A 281 -5.24 -2.72 2.37
CA ALA A 281 -4.16 -1.84 1.94
C ALA A 281 -3.31 -2.42 0.80
N LEU A 282 -3.27 -3.75 0.60
CA LEU A 282 -2.54 -4.35 -0.52
C LEU A 282 -3.14 -3.89 -1.85
N ALA A 283 -4.44 -4.12 -2.05
CA ALA A 283 -5.15 -3.65 -3.25
C ALA A 283 -5.36 -2.14 -3.23
N GLY A 284 -5.67 -1.58 -2.06
CA GLY A 284 -5.94 -0.15 -1.92
C GLY A 284 -4.71 0.74 -2.08
N GLY A 285 -3.51 0.26 -1.75
CA GLY A 285 -2.25 0.95 -1.99
C GLY A 285 -1.90 1.03 -3.48
N ALA A 286 -2.09 -0.07 -4.22
CA ALA A 286 -1.98 -0.07 -5.68
C ALA A 286 -3.02 0.87 -6.33
N MET A 287 -4.28 0.84 -5.87
CA MET A 287 -5.30 1.79 -6.30
C MET A 287 -4.86 3.24 -6.06
N ALA A 288 -4.31 3.55 -4.88
CA ALA A 288 -3.82 4.89 -4.59
C ALA A 288 -2.75 5.34 -5.59
N GLY A 289 -1.77 4.47 -5.88
CA GLY A 289 -0.73 4.75 -6.88
C GLY A 289 -1.29 4.99 -8.29
N ALA A 290 -2.26 4.16 -8.72
CA ALA A 290 -2.95 4.33 -10.01
C ALA A 290 -3.69 5.67 -10.10
N ARG A 291 -4.21 6.17 -8.97
CA ARG A 291 -4.88 7.47 -8.86
C ARG A 291 -3.94 8.63 -8.51
N LYS A 292 -2.62 8.43 -8.56
CA LYS A 292 -1.59 9.43 -8.17
C LYS A 292 -1.80 9.97 -6.75
N GLY A 293 -2.33 9.14 -5.87
CA GLY A 293 -2.52 9.38 -4.44
C GLY A 293 -1.48 8.64 -3.59
N VAL A 294 -1.43 9.02 -2.31
CA VAL A 294 -0.60 8.34 -1.30
C VAL A 294 -1.42 7.35 -0.46
N LEU A 295 -0.73 6.43 0.23
CA LEU A 295 -1.32 5.55 1.24
C LEU A 295 -0.88 6.03 2.63
N LEU A 296 -1.85 6.19 3.51
CA LEU A 296 -1.68 6.56 4.90
C LEU A 296 -2.24 5.45 5.79
N LEU A 297 -1.60 5.21 6.93
CA LEU A 297 -2.02 4.18 7.88
C LEU A 297 -2.48 4.82 9.18
N THR A 298 -3.43 4.17 9.84
CA THR A 298 -3.91 4.53 11.19
C THR A 298 -4.35 3.28 11.95
N PRO A 299 -4.39 3.25 13.30
CA PRO A 299 -5.02 2.16 14.02
C PRO A 299 -6.51 1.99 13.67
N THR A 300 -7.02 0.77 13.83
CA THR A 300 -8.41 0.37 13.50
C THR A 300 -9.46 1.17 14.28
N SER A 301 -9.21 1.36 15.58
CA SER A 301 -10.19 1.91 16.54
C SER A 301 -9.91 3.34 16.97
N ARG A 302 -8.76 3.92 16.58
CA ARG A 302 -8.39 5.30 16.91
C ARG A 302 -7.57 5.93 15.78
N MET A 303 -7.83 7.20 15.50
CA MET A 303 -7.05 7.93 14.51
C MET A 303 -5.65 8.25 15.07
N TYR A 304 -4.60 7.99 14.30
CA TYR A 304 -3.24 8.38 14.66
C TYR A 304 -3.12 9.91 14.69
N SER A 305 -2.60 10.47 15.78
CA SER A 305 -2.60 11.92 15.99
C SER A 305 -1.80 12.70 14.92
N LYS A 306 -0.67 12.15 14.44
CA LYS A 306 0.09 12.81 13.36
C LYS A 306 -0.60 12.68 12.00
N LEU A 307 -1.41 11.65 11.78
CA LEU A 307 -2.25 11.58 10.59
C LEU A 307 -3.28 12.70 10.59
N TRP A 308 -3.90 12.97 11.74
CA TRP A 308 -4.81 14.12 11.88
C TRP A 308 -4.09 15.42 11.52
N THR A 309 -2.93 15.69 12.13
CA THR A 309 -2.15 16.89 11.86
C THR A 309 -1.78 17.02 10.39
N GLN A 310 -1.41 15.90 9.74
CA GLN A 310 -1.08 15.89 8.32
C GLN A 310 -2.30 16.20 7.45
N LEU A 311 -3.45 15.57 7.69
CA LEU A 311 -4.68 15.83 6.94
C LEU A 311 -5.15 17.28 7.12
N ALA A 312 -5.10 17.82 8.35
CA ALA A 312 -5.43 19.21 8.61
C ALA A 312 -4.50 20.17 7.86
N LYS A 313 -3.19 19.88 7.83
CA LYS A 313 -2.18 20.68 7.12
C LYS A 313 -2.43 20.70 5.60
N VAL A 314 -2.82 19.57 5.02
CA VAL A 314 -3.04 19.43 3.56
C VAL A 314 -4.52 19.52 3.17
N SER A 315 -5.41 19.90 4.09
CA SER A 315 -6.87 19.90 3.91
C SER A 315 -7.33 20.67 2.67
N ALA A 316 -6.70 21.81 2.37
CA ALA A 316 -7.01 22.60 1.17
C ALA A 316 -6.66 21.90 -0.16
N GLN A 317 -5.83 20.85 -0.13
CA GLN A 317 -5.44 20.06 -1.30
C GLN A 317 -6.26 18.77 -1.41
N VAL A 318 -6.81 18.29 -0.29
CA VAL A 318 -7.48 17.00 -0.19
C VAL A 318 -8.94 17.14 -0.64
N GLY A 319 -9.34 16.35 -1.63
CA GLY A 319 -10.75 16.13 -1.99
C GLY A 319 -11.40 15.13 -1.03
N LYS A 320 -11.92 14.02 -1.56
CA LYS A 320 -12.46 12.92 -0.75
C LYS A 320 -11.39 11.83 -0.57
N PRO A 321 -10.85 11.59 0.63
CA PRO A 321 -9.97 10.45 0.88
C PRO A 321 -10.69 9.15 0.63
N PHE A 322 -9.97 8.16 0.12
CA PHE A 322 -10.43 6.79 0.09
C PHE A 322 -10.21 6.15 1.46
N THR A 323 -11.25 5.55 2.03
CA THR A 323 -11.15 4.81 3.29
C THR A 323 -11.35 3.33 3.01
N LEU A 324 -10.30 2.56 3.25
CA LEU A 324 -10.16 1.18 2.79
C LEU A 324 -10.71 0.18 3.81
N GLY A 325 -11.50 -0.78 3.34
CA GLY A 325 -12.09 -1.83 4.16
C GLY A 325 -13.38 -1.45 4.85
N GLY A 326 -13.98 -2.41 5.56
CA GLY A 326 -15.21 -2.22 6.34
C GLY A 326 -15.00 -1.55 7.70
N ASP A 327 -16.03 -1.56 8.54
CA ASP A 327 -15.98 -0.97 9.89
C ASP A 327 -15.03 -1.73 10.84
N ALA A 328 -14.79 -3.01 10.57
CA ALA A 328 -13.79 -3.81 11.30
C ALA A 328 -12.35 -3.45 10.92
N ALA A 329 -12.13 -2.82 9.76
CA ALA A 329 -10.82 -2.33 9.34
C ALA A 329 -10.61 -0.88 9.79
N LEU A 330 -11.59 -0.01 9.56
CA LEU A 330 -11.58 1.36 10.05
C LEU A 330 -12.94 1.66 10.67
N SER A 331 -12.94 1.82 11.99
CA SER A 331 -14.17 2.05 12.74
C SER A 331 -14.88 3.32 12.29
N PRO A 332 -16.21 3.42 12.47
CA PRO A 332 -16.95 4.66 12.22
C PRO A 332 -16.32 5.87 12.92
N THR A 333 -15.82 5.70 14.16
CA THR A 333 -15.11 6.75 14.91
C THR A 333 -13.86 7.25 14.17
N VAL A 334 -13.07 6.35 13.58
CA VAL A 334 -11.88 6.74 12.80
C VAL A 334 -12.28 7.49 11.53
N ARG A 335 -13.35 7.05 10.84
CA ARG A 335 -13.88 7.74 9.65
C ARG A 335 -14.40 9.14 9.96
N THR A 336 -15.14 9.29 11.06
CA THR A 336 -15.57 10.60 11.55
C THR A 336 -14.36 11.49 11.83
N ALA A 337 -13.31 10.97 12.48
CA ALA A 337 -12.11 11.74 12.74
C ALA A 337 -11.37 12.16 11.44
N ILE A 338 -11.30 11.28 10.43
CA ILE A 338 -10.74 11.61 9.11
C ILE A 338 -11.53 12.74 8.46
N ALA A 339 -12.86 12.65 8.44
CA ALA A 339 -13.72 13.69 7.86
C ALA A 339 -13.53 15.04 8.58
N LEU A 340 -13.53 15.03 9.91
CA LEU A 340 -13.33 16.23 10.73
C LEU A 340 -11.95 16.86 10.56
N ALA A 341 -10.92 16.08 10.27
CA ALA A 341 -9.58 16.61 9.99
C ALA A 341 -9.52 17.42 8.68
N LEU A 342 -10.50 17.23 7.79
CA LEU A 342 -10.58 17.87 6.48
C LEU A 342 -11.59 19.01 6.41
N GLU A 343 -12.49 19.11 7.39
CA GLU A 343 -13.39 20.26 7.46
C GLU A 343 -12.56 21.54 7.61
N PRO A 344 -12.80 22.56 6.77
CA PRO A 344 -12.19 23.87 6.99
C PRO A 344 -12.60 24.32 8.38
N VAL A 345 -11.64 24.82 9.17
CA VAL A 345 -11.91 25.47 10.45
C VAL A 345 -12.90 26.60 10.18
N ARG A 346 -14.20 26.36 10.37
CA ARG A 346 -15.18 27.45 10.38
C ARG A 346 -14.78 28.32 11.57
N PRO A 347 -14.49 29.62 11.38
CA PRO A 347 -14.30 30.49 12.52
C PRO A 347 -15.55 30.40 13.41
N PRO A 348 -15.41 30.47 14.74
CA PRO A 348 -16.56 30.54 15.62
C PRO A 348 -17.44 31.73 15.17
N GLN A 349 -18.74 31.47 15.01
CA GLN A 349 -19.74 32.51 14.74
C GLN A 349 -19.90 33.41 15.97
#